data_AF-A0A7Z7HT92-F1
#
_entry.id   AF-A0A7Z7HT92-F1
#
_cell.length_a   1.000
_cell.length_b   1.000
_cell.length_c   1.000
_cell.angle_alpha   90.00
_cell.angle_beta   90.00
_cell.angle_gamma   90.00
#
_symmetry.space_group_name_H-M   'P 1'
#
loop_
_entity.id
_entity.type
_entity.pdbx_description
1 polymer ?
#
loop_
_entity_poly.entity_id
_entity_poly.type
_entity_poly.pdbx_seq_one_letter_code
_entity_poly.pdbx_strand_id
1 'polypeptide(L)'
;MSFQQALSGLSVANASLNAIGNNIANGSTAGFKGAIAQFADVFATSMQGGGTSSVGIGAQVDGIRQQFTQGNLTTTNNPLDVAINGGGFFRMDNNGSISYTRNGQFLLDKEGYIINNGGLKLTGYAADPNTGAIVPGNIYPLQIRNEAIPPAVTTRSQIQVNLDSRAKPPESMTHGVLTSNGSPTMPHTITAGNDAFEVTVDGVTVSVTLPSGSYASPGELATALQTAINSSLGPVAPTVKVDVTVDNANNFIVTSRSVGSQGALGQGSTVSLAASGTNTGFDEIFDSGSGSITTSDGIDAFSPTNTNSYTASTAQTVFDSLGNPHTLSLYYVKTSEPGKWQLYTTMDAGVMNGPTELVFNGTGTLVTPASGVKLPQNFDVHTGAVSPLTFDLDLSGTTQYGIAFGTNQLIQDGYTSGKLSGLSISSDGIVQGRYSNGQSRNMGQVVLANFNNPNGLQSLGNNLWAETTESGSPIPGGPGTGNLGLVKSGALEDSNVDMTSELVNMITAQRAYQANAQSIKTQDQIMQTLVNLR
;
A
#
# COMPACT_ATOMS: atom_id res chain seq x y z
N MET A 1 15.20 42.06 -65.47
CA MET A 1 15.02 40.78 -64.76
C MET A 1 15.14 39.67 -65.79
N SER A 2 16.13 38.77 -65.67
CA SER A 2 16.17 37.61 -66.57
C SER A 2 15.06 36.62 -66.18
N PHE A 3 14.57 35.81 -67.13
CA PHE A 3 13.60 34.73 -66.84
C PHE A 3 14.05 33.85 -65.66
N GLN A 4 15.37 33.66 -65.49
CA GLN A 4 15.95 32.85 -64.41
C GLN A 4 15.65 33.40 -63.01
N GLN A 5 15.71 34.72 -62.81
CA GLN A 5 15.40 35.33 -61.52
C GLN A 5 13.94 35.09 -61.13
N ALA A 6 13.01 35.28 -62.08
CA ALA A 6 11.59 35.06 -61.83
C ALA A 6 11.24 33.57 -61.63
N LEU A 7 11.89 32.66 -62.36
CA LEU A 7 11.73 31.21 -62.18
C LEU A 7 12.26 30.74 -60.83
N SER A 8 13.40 31.27 -60.38
CA SER A 8 13.97 30.95 -59.05
C SER A 8 13.03 31.39 -57.91
N GLY A 9 12.46 32.61 -58.02
CA GLY A 9 11.47 33.12 -57.08
C GLY A 9 10.17 32.30 -57.07
N LEU A 10 9.73 31.79 -58.22
CA LEU A 10 8.58 30.91 -58.33
C LEU A 10 8.82 29.57 -57.63
N SER A 11 10.01 28.98 -57.81
CA SER A 11 10.42 27.73 -57.17
C SER A 11 10.47 27.86 -55.65
N VAL A 12 11.12 28.92 -55.15
CA VAL A 12 11.21 29.24 -53.71
C VAL A 12 9.82 29.46 -53.10
N ALA A 13 8.96 30.22 -53.78
CA ALA A 13 7.59 30.45 -53.31
C ALA A 13 6.76 29.13 -53.28
N ASN A 14 6.95 28.24 -54.26
CA ASN A 14 6.29 26.93 -54.28
C ASN A 14 6.77 26.04 -53.12
N ALA A 15 8.08 25.97 -52.86
CA ALA A 15 8.62 25.24 -51.71
C ALA A 15 8.08 25.77 -50.37
N SER A 16 7.97 27.09 -50.22
CA SER A 16 7.34 27.73 -49.06
C SER A 16 5.87 27.32 -48.91
N LEU A 17 5.08 27.39 -50.00
CA LEU A 17 3.68 26.99 -49.99
C LEU A 17 3.49 25.52 -49.62
N ASN A 18 4.37 24.63 -50.08
CA ASN A 18 4.31 23.22 -49.73
C ASN A 18 4.61 22.99 -48.24
N ALA A 19 5.60 23.68 -47.68
CA ALA A 19 5.91 23.59 -46.25
C ALA A 19 4.74 24.10 -45.39
N ILE A 20 4.21 25.29 -45.72
CA ILE A 20 3.05 25.88 -45.03
C ILE A 20 1.80 25.00 -45.16
N GLY A 21 1.53 24.49 -46.37
CA GLY A 21 0.42 23.57 -46.62
C GLY A 21 0.53 22.29 -45.78
N ASN A 22 1.74 21.74 -45.64
CA ASN A 22 1.99 20.58 -44.79
C ASN A 22 1.80 20.90 -43.30
N ASN A 23 2.27 22.06 -42.84
CA ASN A 23 2.08 22.53 -41.47
C ASN A 23 0.59 22.68 -41.13
N ILE A 24 -0.18 23.33 -42.00
CA ILE A 24 -1.63 23.51 -41.82
C ILE A 24 -2.35 22.16 -41.78
N ALA A 25 -2.00 21.24 -42.69
CA ALA A 25 -2.60 19.91 -42.73
C ALA A 25 -2.33 19.09 -41.46
N ASN A 26 -1.19 19.32 -40.81
CA ASN A 26 -0.79 18.65 -39.56
C ASN A 26 -0.99 19.50 -38.30
N GLY A 27 -1.73 20.59 -38.38
CA GLY A 27 -2.01 21.47 -37.23
C GLY A 27 -2.72 20.76 -36.06
N SER A 28 -3.46 19.69 -36.35
CA SER A 28 -4.16 18.89 -35.33
C SER A 28 -3.46 17.57 -34.99
N THR A 29 -2.31 17.28 -35.61
CA THR A 29 -1.59 16.02 -35.39
C THR A 29 -0.74 16.12 -34.13
N ALA A 30 -1.00 15.25 -33.15
CA ALA A 30 -0.22 15.21 -31.90
C ALA A 30 1.27 14.94 -32.15
N GLY A 31 2.13 15.70 -31.48
CA GLY A 31 3.59 15.61 -31.58
C GLY A 31 4.18 16.05 -32.92
N PHE A 32 3.39 16.68 -33.80
CA PHE A 32 3.91 17.23 -35.06
C PHE A 32 4.83 18.43 -34.80
N LYS A 33 5.89 18.53 -35.61
CA LYS A 33 6.84 19.65 -35.62
C LYS A 33 6.70 20.39 -36.93
N GLY A 34 6.46 21.70 -36.85
CA GLY A 34 6.36 22.58 -38.00
C GLY A 34 7.67 22.62 -38.77
N ALA A 35 7.56 22.71 -40.10
CA ALA A 35 8.71 22.82 -40.99
C ALA A 35 8.76 24.20 -41.63
N ILE A 36 9.96 24.77 -41.73
CA ILE A 36 10.21 26.04 -42.43
C ILE A 36 11.17 25.79 -43.60
N ALA A 37 10.81 26.30 -44.77
CA ALA A 37 11.71 26.37 -45.90
C ALA A 37 12.68 27.54 -45.70
N GLN A 38 13.99 27.25 -45.71
CA GLN A 38 15.05 28.24 -45.64
C GLN A 38 15.58 28.51 -47.05
N PHE A 39 15.93 29.77 -47.30
CA PHE A 39 16.35 30.24 -48.62
C PHE A 39 17.74 30.86 -48.54
N ALA A 40 18.52 30.67 -49.59
CA ALA A 40 19.79 31.32 -49.81
C ALA A 40 19.74 32.14 -51.10
N ASP A 41 20.44 33.27 -51.13
CA ASP A 41 20.63 34.01 -52.37
C ASP A 41 21.62 33.28 -53.29
N VAL A 42 21.48 33.51 -54.60
CA VAL A 42 22.40 32.96 -55.61
C VAL A 42 23.11 34.12 -56.28
N PHE A 43 24.44 34.19 -56.11
CA PHE A 43 25.29 35.17 -56.76
C PHE A 43 26.20 34.53 -57.82
N ALA A 44 26.33 35.20 -58.97
CA ALA A 44 27.39 34.88 -59.92
C ALA A 44 28.70 35.44 -59.38
N THR A 45 29.55 34.58 -58.81
CA THR A 45 30.95 34.88 -58.59
C THR A 45 31.65 34.93 -59.94
N SER A 46 31.90 36.14 -60.46
CA SER A 46 32.83 36.33 -61.57
C SER A 46 34.24 36.02 -61.05
N MET A 47 34.71 34.79 -61.27
CA MET A 47 36.09 34.37 -60.98
C MET A 47 37.09 34.98 -61.97
N GLN A 48 37.05 36.29 -62.19
CA GLN A 48 38.16 37.06 -62.75
C GLN A 48 37.90 38.53 -62.45
N GLY A 49 38.84 39.16 -61.72
CA GLY A 49 38.62 40.40 -61.01
C GLY A 49 38.25 41.62 -61.88
N GLY A 50 37.47 42.50 -61.25
CA GLY A 50 37.31 43.91 -61.64
C GLY A 50 36.09 44.22 -62.51
N GLY A 51 35.01 44.72 -61.89
CA GLY A 51 33.92 45.37 -62.62
C GLY A 51 32.53 45.21 -62.01
N THR A 52 32.14 46.21 -61.20
CA THR A 52 30.78 46.71 -60.94
C THR A 52 29.57 45.80 -61.18
N SER A 53 28.90 45.46 -60.07
CA SER A 53 27.48 45.05 -59.97
C SER A 53 27.08 43.73 -60.63
N SER A 54 27.53 42.62 -60.05
CA SER A 54 26.89 41.31 -60.29
C SER A 54 25.49 41.35 -59.69
N VAL A 55 24.48 41.49 -60.55
CA VAL A 55 23.07 41.40 -60.15
C VAL A 55 22.82 39.95 -59.69
N GLY A 56 22.27 39.76 -58.50
CA GLY A 56 21.94 38.42 -57.98
C GLY A 56 21.09 37.62 -58.97
N ILE A 57 21.39 36.34 -59.16
CA ILE A 57 20.72 35.47 -60.14
C ILE A 57 19.37 34.96 -59.59
N GLY A 58 19.09 35.20 -58.32
CA GLY A 58 17.82 34.90 -57.68
C GLY A 58 18.01 34.27 -56.30
N ALA A 59 17.11 33.37 -55.94
CA ALA A 59 17.12 32.65 -54.66
C ALA A 59 16.95 31.14 -54.89
N GLN A 60 17.51 30.34 -54.00
CA GLN A 60 17.34 28.88 -53.97
C GLN A 60 16.86 28.41 -52.60
N VAL A 61 16.27 27.21 -52.56
CA VAL A 61 15.92 26.55 -51.30
C VAL A 61 17.17 25.91 -50.73
N ASP A 62 17.63 26.40 -49.58
CA ASP A 62 18.77 25.84 -48.83
C ASP A 62 18.39 24.51 -48.17
N GLY A 63 17.18 24.45 -47.62
CA GLY A 63 16.62 23.22 -47.04
C GLY A 63 15.28 23.45 -46.37
N ILE A 64 14.65 22.35 -45.95
CA ILE A 64 13.45 22.37 -45.11
C ILE A 64 13.86 21.91 -43.72
N ARG A 65 13.78 22.79 -42.72
CA ARG A 65 14.18 22.48 -41.35
C ARG A 65 12.95 22.34 -40.45
N GLN A 66 12.99 21.33 -39.59
CA GLN A 66 11.99 21.07 -38.57
C GLN A 66 12.21 21.99 -37.37
N GLN A 67 11.13 22.54 -36.81
CA GLN A 67 11.19 23.34 -35.59
C GLN A 67 10.87 22.44 -34.40
N PHE A 68 11.88 22.08 -33.62
CA PHE A 68 11.73 21.22 -32.43
C PHE A 68 11.34 21.98 -31.15
N THR A 69 10.67 23.12 -31.28
CA THR A 69 10.07 23.81 -30.13
C THR A 69 8.91 23.00 -29.55
N GLN A 70 8.72 23.09 -28.24
CA GLN A 70 7.65 22.40 -27.53
C GLN A 70 6.27 22.98 -27.92
N GLY A 71 5.31 22.10 -28.22
CA GLY A 71 3.90 22.47 -28.39
C GLY A 71 3.17 22.59 -27.05
N ASN A 72 1.91 23.03 -27.07
CA ASN A 72 1.09 23.02 -25.86
C ASN A 72 0.82 21.59 -25.37
N LEU A 73 0.68 21.40 -24.06
CA LEU A 73 0.35 20.09 -23.48
C LEU A 73 -1.13 20.02 -23.13
N THR A 74 -1.89 19.20 -23.85
CA THR A 74 -3.31 18.96 -23.60
C THR A 74 -3.47 17.72 -22.73
N THR A 75 -4.30 17.80 -21.69
CA THR A 75 -4.59 16.66 -20.80
C THR A 75 -5.65 15.76 -21.44
N THR A 76 -5.43 14.45 -21.34
CA THR A 76 -6.33 13.39 -21.84
C THR A 76 -6.75 12.48 -20.69
N ASN A 77 -7.73 11.60 -20.95
CA ASN A 77 -8.22 10.63 -19.97
C ASN A 77 -7.50 9.27 -20.05
N ASN A 78 -6.55 9.09 -20.97
CA ASN A 78 -5.85 7.82 -21.16
C ASN A 78 -4.44 7.90 -20.53
N PRO A 79 -4.10 7.06 -19.54
CA PRO A 79 -2.79 7.10 -18.88
C PRO A 79 -1.61 6.75 -19.81
N LEU A 80 -1.89 6.04 -20.92
CA LEU A 80 -0.89 5.71 -21.94
C LEU A 80 -0.65 6.83 -22.96
N ASP A 81 -1.41 7.92 -22.89
CA ASP A 81 -1.05 9.15 -23.59
C ASP A 81 0.01 9.86 -22.73
N VAL A 82 1.23 9.96 -23.27
CA VAL A 82 2.37 10.49 -22.52
C VAL A 82 3.01 11.64 -23.28
N ALA A 83 3.02 12.83 -22.71
CA ALA A 83 3.73 13.96 -23.29
C ALA A 83 5.11 14.13 -22.65
N ILE A 84 6.09 14.54 -23.45
CA ILE A 84 7.39 14.99 -22.94
C ILE A 84 7.28 16.48 -22.65
N ASN A 85 7.65 16.91 -21.45
CA ASN A 85 7.79 18.29 -21.05
C ASN A 85 9.27 18.66 -21.06
N GLY A 86 9.76 19.14 -22.21
CA GLY A 86 11.15 19.53 -22.42
C GLY A 86 11.84 18.79 -23.58
N GLY A 87 13.16 18.65 -23.49
CA GLY A 87 13.99 18.00 -24.51
C GLY A 87 13.86 16.47 -24.53
N GLY A 88 14.17 15.84 -25.67
CA GLY A 88 14.23 14.38 -25.82
C GLY A 88 13.06 13.75 -26.58
N PHE A 89 13.27 12.59 -27.18
CA PHE A 89 12.30 11.87 -28.00
C PHE A 89 12.00 10.50 -27.39
N PHE A 90 10.78 10.00 -27.56
CA PHE A 90 10.49 8.60 -27.30
C PHE A 90 11.26 7.72 -28.27
N ARG A 91 11.94 6.71 -27.74
CA ARG A 91 12.69 5.73 -28.52
C ARG A 91 11.80 4.52 -28.82
N MET A 92 11.56 4.27 -30.10
CA MET A 92 10.70 3.22 -30.62
C MET A 92 11.54 2.13 -31.30
N ASP A 93 11.17 0.87 -31.10
CA ASP A 93 11.75 -0.30 -31.75
C ASP A 93 10.77 -0.92 -32.76
N ASN A 94 11.29 -1.25 -33.93
CA ASN A 94 10.60 -2.02 -34.95
C ASN A 94 11.48 -3.21 -35.34
N ASN A 95 11.38 -4.30 -34.58
CA ASN A 95 12.13 -5.54 -34.80
C ASN A 95 13.65 -5.29 -34.90
N GLY A 96 14.19 -4.45 -34.03
CA GLY A 96 15.61 -4.08 -33.99
C GLY A 96 15.96 -2.79 -34.73
N SER A 97 15.08 -2.26 -35.59
CA SER A 97 15.25 -0.94 -36.20
C SER A 97 14.73 0.15 -35.26
N ILE A 98 15.58 1.12 -34.93
CA ILE A 98 15.27 2.17 -33.96
C ILE A 98 14.80 3.43 -34.66
N SER A 99 13.72 4.01 -34.15
CA SER A 99 13.20 5.30 -34.57
C SER A 99 12.82 6.14 -33.36
N TYR A 100 12.62 7.43 -33.58
CA TYR A 100 12.37 8.40 -32.53
C TYR A 100 11.08 9.17 -32.82
N THR A 101 10.31 9.49 -31.79
CA THR A 101 9.07 10.27 -31.96
C THR A 101 8.80 11.22 -30.80
N ARG A 102 7.99 12.24 -31.07
CA ARG A 102 7.37 13.13 -30.07
C ARG A 102 5.90 12.81 -29.88
N ASN A 103 5.30 11.99 -30.74
CA ASN A 103 3.93 11.57 -30.56
C ASN A 103 3.87 10.55 -29.41
N GLY A 104 3.15 10.92 -28.37
CA GLY A 104 2.96 10.14 -27.15
C GLY A 104 1.70 9.30 -27.10
N GLN A 105 1.00 9.12 -28.22
CA GLN A 105 -0.19 8.29 -28.30
C GLN A 105 0.21 6.81 -28.33
N PHE A 106 0.11 6.16 -27.17
CA PHE A 106 0.41 4.74 -27.02
C PHE A 106 -0.81 3.89 -26.68
N LEU A 107 -0.71 2.62 -27.06
CA LEU A 107 -1.70 1.58 -26.87
C LEU A 107 -0.98 0.34 -26.32
N LEU A 108 -1.72 -0.55 -25.69
CA LEU A 108 -1.21 -1.86 -25.29
C LEU A 108 -1.58 -2.90 -26.35
N ASP A 109 -0.61 -3.68 -26.83
CA ASP A 109 -0.90 -4.79 -27.73
C ASP A 109 -1.33 -6.06 -26.97
N LYS A 110 -1.69 -7.11 -27.73
CA LYS A 110 -2.09 -8.42 -27.16
C LYS A 110 -1.00 -9.13 -26.36
N GLU A 111 0.27 -8.79 -26.60
CA GLU A 111 1.45 -9.35 -25.95
C GLU A 111 1.88 -8.50 -24.74
N GLY A 112 1.18 -7.39 -24.47
CA GLY A 112 1.48 -6.47 -23.38
C GLY A 112 2.56 -5.45 -23.72
N TYR A 113 3.02 -5.32 -24.96
CA TYR A 113 3.94 -4.25 -25.34
C TYR A 113 3.21 -2.92 -25.46
N ILE A 114 3.86 -1.86 -25.00
CA ILE A 114 3.41 -0.49 -25.26
C ILE A 114 3.79 -0.16 -26.69
N ILE A 115 2.80 0.03 -27.56
CA ILE A 115 3.00 0.30 -28.99
C ILE A 115 2.41 1.66 -29.37
N ASN A 116 2.92 2.26 -30.44
CA ASN A 116 2.22 3.36 -31.09
C ASN A 116 1.18 2.84 -32.09
N ASN A 117 0.43 3.75 -32.73
CA ASN A 117 -0.55 3.39 -33.77
C ASN A 117 0.06 2.70 -35.00
N GLY A 118 1.38 2.80 -35.21
CA GLY A 118 2.12 2.10 -36.26
C GLY A 118 2.58 0.69 -35.88
N GLY A 119 2.33 0.24 -34.64
CA GLY A 119 2.79 -1.06 -34.12
C GLY A 119 4.26 -1.09 -33.67
N LEU A 120 4.95 0.06 -33.63
CA LEU A 120 6.31 0.15 -33.12
C LEU A 120 6.27 0.14 -31.59
N LYS A 121 7.23 -0.55 -30.96
CA LYS A 121 7.27 -0.77 -29.51
C LYS A 121 8.04 0.33 -28.81
N LEU A 122 7.46 0.92 -27.76
CA LEU A 122 8.15 1.86 -26.90
C LEU A 122 9.23 1.13 -26.11
N THR A 123 10.43 1.70 -26.05
CA THR A 123 11.56 1.08 -25.36
C THR A 123 11.92 1.76 -24.04
N GLY A 124 12.56 0.99 -23.16
CA GLY A 124 12.85 1.44 -21.81
C GLY A 124 13.78 0.50 -21.04
N TYR A 125 14.01 0.84 -19.78
CA TYR A 125 14.67 -0.04 -18.81
C TYR A 125 13.67 -1.00 -18.20
N ALA A 126 14.04 -2.27 -18.09
CA ALA A 126 13.20 -3.28 -17.46
C ALA A 126 13.18 -3.10 -15.93
N ALA A 127 12.05 -3.44 -15.32
CA ALA A 127 11.95 -3.64 -13.88
C ALA A 127 12.28 -5.10 -13.53
N ASP A 128 12.93 -5.30 -12.39
CA ASP A 128 13.15 -6.63 -11.82
C ASP A 128 11.79 -7.31 -11.51
N PRO A 129 11.53 -8.52 -12.05
CA PRO A 129 10.25 -9.20 -11.90
C PRO A 129 9.96 -9.72 -10.48
N ASN A 130 10.86 -9.59 -9.51
CA ASN A 130 10.67 -9.91 -8.09
C ASN A 130 10.65 -8.66 -7.22
N THR A 131 11.58 -7.72 -7.42
CA THR A 131 11.69 -6.52 -6.56
C THR A 131 10.97 -5.29 -7.10
N GLY A 132 10.70 -5.23 -8.41
CA GLY A 132 10.21 -4.02 -9.07
C GLY A 132 11.26 -2.91 -9.17
N ALA A 133 12.52 -3.15 -8.82
CA ALA A 133 13.58 -2.19 -9.01
C ALA A 133 13.86 -1.98 -10.50
N ILE A 134 14.01 -0.74 -10.95
CA ILE A 134 14.45 -0.46 -12.32
C ILE A 134 15.93 -0.85 -12.43
N VAL A 135 16.29 -1.57 -13.49
CA VAL A 135 17.67 -1.95 -13.77
C VAL A 135 18.16 -1.13 -14.97
N PRO A 136 18.84 0.01 -14.74
CA PRO A 136 19.42 0.79 -15.83
C PRO A 136 20.51 -0.02 -16.54
N GLY A 137 20.58 0.08 -17.86
CA GLY A 137 21.57 -0.62 -18.66
C GLY A 137 21.06 -0.86 -20.07
N ASN A 138 20.73 -2.11 -20.37
CA ASN A 138 20.20 -2.48 -21.68
C ASN A 138 18.76 -1.95 -21.85
N ILE A 139 18.49 -1.45 -23.06
CA ILE A 139 17.18 -0.89 -23.43
C ILE A 139 16.42 -1.94 -24.23
N TYR A 140 15.22 -2.29 -23.75
CA TYR A 140 14.35 -3.30 -24.38
C TYR A 140 12.96 -2.72 -24.65
N PRO A 141 12.16 -3.33 -25.55
CA PRO A 141 10.73 -3.04 -25.64
C PRO A 141 10.04 -3.20 -24.28
N LEU A 142 9.32 -2.18 -23.84
CA LEU A 142 8.58 -2.20 -22.59
C LEU A 142 7.37 -3.12 -22.71
N GLN A 143 7.32 -4.13 -21.83
CA GLN A 143 6.24 -5.10 -21.78
C GLN A 143 5.57 -5.06 -20.40
N ILE A 144 4.27 -4.76 -20.40
CA ILE A 144 3.39 -4.82 -19.26
C ILE A 144 2.88 -6.24 -19.13
N ARG A 145 3.50 -7.02 -18.24
CA ARG A 145 3.04 -8.36 -17.91
C ARG A 145 1.78 -8.27 -17.06
N ASN A 146 0.66 -8.74 -17.61
CA ASN A 146 -0.61 -8.83 -16.89
C ASN A 146 -0.66 -10.04 -15.91
N GLU A 147 0.50 -10.44 -15.39
CA GLU A 147 0.58 -11.53 -14.41
C GLU A 147 0.07 -11.03 -13.07
N ALA A 148 -0.67 -11.89 -12.37
CA ALA A 148 -1.04 -11.61 -11.00
C ALA A 148 0.24 -11.50 -10.17
N ILE A 149 0.33 -10.50 -9.30
CA ILE A 149 1.43 -10.45 -8.36
C ILE A 149 1.30 -11.60 -7.38
N PRO A 150 2.39 -12.37 -7.14
CA PRO A 150 2.35 -13.44 -6.18
C PRO A 150 2.06 -12.86 -4.79
N PRO A 151 1.41 -13.63 -3.90
CA PRO A 151 1.22 -13.20 -2.52
C PRO A 151 2.58 -13.02 -1.83
N ALA A 152 2.63 -12.11 -0.86
CA ALA A 152 3.75 -12.00 0.06
C ALA A 152 3.30 -12.47 1.44
N VAL A 153 4.07 -13.40 1.99
CA VAL A 153 3.92 -13.81 3.40
C VAL A 153 4.26 -12.62 4.30
N THR A 154 3.49 -12.43 5.38
CA THR A 154 3.85 -11.43 6.39
C THR A 154 5.17 -11.83 7.03
N THR A 155 6.16 -10.93 7.01
CA THR A 155 7.43 -11.10 7.72
C THR A 155 7.56 -10.17 8.91
N ARG A 156 6.80 -9.06 8.91
CA ARG A 156 6.77 -8.09 9.99
C ARG A 156 5.35 -7.59 10.24
N SER A 157 4.93 -7.62 11.50
CA SER A 157 3.71 -7.00 12.02
C SER A 157 4.11 -5.92 13.02
N GLN A 158 3.67 -4.68 12.81
CA GLN A 158 3.86 -3.57 13.74
C GLN A 158 2.51 -3.16 14.33
N ILE A 159 2.42 -3.18 15.64
CA ILE A 159 1.21 -2.85 16.39
C ILE A 159 1.57 -1.84 17.47
N GLN A 160 0.93 -0.67 17.41
CA GLN A 160 1.05 0.35 18.44
C GLN A 160 -0.30 0.56 19.10
N VAL A 161 -0.31 0.44 20.42
CA VAL A 161 -1.50 0.69 21.22
C VAL A 161 -1.19 1.68 22.33
N ASN A 162 -2.25 2.32 22.84
CA ASN A 162 -2.23 2.96 24.14
C ASN A 162 -3.00 2.07 25.14
N LEU A 163 -2.31 1.59 26.17
CA LEU A 163 -2.91 0.84 27.29
C LEU A 163 -3.38 1.82 28.37
N ASP A 164 -4.61 1.68 28.88
CA ASP A 164 -5.11 2.59 29.93
C ASP A 164 -4.41 2.31 31.27
N SER A 165 -3.59 3.26 31.72
CA SER A 165 -2.89 3.19 33.02
C SER A 165 -3.85 3.05 34.22
N ARG A 166 -5.11 3.48 34.09
CA ARG A 166 -6.13 3.45 35.14
C ARG A 166 -6.99 2.19 35.12
N ALA A 167 -6.84 1.34 34.09
CA ALA A 167 -7.58 0.07 34.03
C ALA A 167 -7.31 -0.79 35.27
N LYS A 168 -8.29 -1.58 35.69
CA LYS A 168 -8.07 -2.55 36.77
C LYS A 168 -7.54 -3.87 36.18
N PRO A 169 -6.75 -4.65 36.94
CA PRO A 169 -6.49 -6.04 36.58
C PRO A 169 -7.81 -6.81 36.32
N PRO A 170 -7.83 -7.81 35.43
CA PRO A 170 -9.07 -8.54 35.10
C PRO A 170 -9.68 -9.25 36.31
N GLU A 171 -11.02 -9.25 36.39
CA GLU A 171 -11.78 -9.74 37.55
C GLU A 171 -11.72 -11.26 37.74
N SER A 172 -11.34 -12.03 36.70
CA SER A 172 -11.24 -13.50 36.74
C SER A 172 -10.05 -14.05 37.55
N MET A 173 -9.22 -13.23 38.20
CA MET A 173 -7.96 -13.72 38.79
C MET A 173 -7.97 -14.01 40.29
N THR A 174 -9.12 -14.07 40.97
CA THR A 174 -9.13 -14.42 42.40
C THR A 174 -10.46 -15.02 42.85
N HIS A 175 -10.56 -16.35 42.87
CA HIS A 175 -11.62 -17.07 43.57
C HIS A 175 -11.09 -17.56 44.93
N GLY A 176 -11.91 -17.49 45.98
CA GLY A 176 -11.61 -18.12 47.25
C GLY A 176 -11.95 -19.60 47.19
N VAL A 177 -11.03 -20.48 47.58
CA VAL A 177 -11.23 -21.95 47.55
C VAL A 177 -11.00 -22.53 48.94
N LEU A 178 -12.03 -23.16 49.53
CA LEU A 178 -11.88 -24.06 50.68
C LEU A 178 -11.79 -25.49 50.20
N THR A 179 -10.85 -26.25 50.73
CA THR A 179 -10.83 -27.71 50.62
C THR A 179 -10.97 -28.30 52.02
N SER A 180 -11.88 -29.26 52.22
CA SER A 180 -11.99 -29.99 53.48
C SER A 180 -10.76 -30.85 53.74
N ASN A 181 -10.37 -31.02 55.00
CA ASN A 181 -9.22 -31.84 55.39
C ASN A 181 -9.65 -33.27 55.73
N GLY A 182 -10.47 -33.87 54.86
CA GLY A 182 -11.08 -35.18 55.07
C GLY A 182 -12.46 -35.28 54.46
N SER A 183 -12.95 -36.51 54.33
CA SER A 183 -14.30 -36.83 53.87
C SER A 183 -15.11 -37.46 55.02
N PRO A 184 -16.37 -37.07 55.22
CA PRO A 184 -17.29 -37.78 56.11
C PRO A 184 -17.43 -39.24 55.69
N THR A 185 -17.69 -40.10 56.67
CA THR A 185 -18.08 -41.49 56.40
C THR A 185 -19.45 -41.55 55.74
N MET A 186 -19.58 -42.36 54.69
CA MET A 186 -20.82 -42.51 53.94
C MET A 186 -21.54 -43.83 54.26
N PRO A 187 -22.89 -43.87 54.33
CA PRO A 187 -23.79 -42.72 54.18
C PRO A 187 -23.70 -41.76 55.37
N HIS A 188 -23.77 -40.46 55.11
CA HIS A 188 -23.70 -39.44 56.15
C HIS A 188 -25.10 -38.95 56.50
N THR A 189 -25.43 -38.87 57.80
CA THR A 189 -26.78 -38.52 58.28
C THR A 189 -26.79 -37.13 58.91
N ILE A 190 -27.65 -36.26 58.38
CA ILE A 190 -27.91 -34.92 58.90
C ILE A 190 -29.16 -34.92 59.77
N THR A 191 -29.03 -34.35 60.97
CA THR A 191 -30.03 -34.22 62.05
C THR A 191 -29.97 -32.82 62.63
N ALA A 192 -30.97 -32.42 63.43
CA ALA A 192 -31.06 -31.08 64.03
C ALA A 192 -29.89 -30.66 64.96
N GLY A 193 -28.95 -31.57 65.25
CA GLY A 193 -27.74 -31.29 66.04
C GLY A 193 -26.46 -31.15 65.21
N ASN A 194 -26.48 -31.53 63.93
CA ASN A 194 -25.32 -31.54 63.02
C ASN A 194 -25.64 -30.89 61.63
N ASP A 195 -26.75 -30.15 61.52
CA ASP A 195 -27.27 -29.55 60.29
C ASP A 195 -26.90 -28.09 60.03
N ALA A 196 -26.23 -27.38 60.95
CA ALA A 196 -26.06 -25.92 60.86
C ALA A 196 -24.60 -25.47 60.92
N PHE A 197 -24.22 -24.57 60.01
CA PHE A 197 -22.90 -23.94 59.96
C PHE A 197 -23.02 -22.50 59.46
N GLU A 198 -21.98 -21.69 59.70
CA GLU A 198 -21.87 -20.35 59.13
C GLU A 198 -20.94 -20.38 57.93
N VAL A 199 -21.33 -19.68 56.86
CA VAL A 199 -20.47 -19.43 55.70
C VAL A 199 -20.24 -17.93 55.57
N THR A 200 -18.99 -17.53 55.42
CA THR A 200 -18.61 -16.17 55.06
C THR A 200 -18.02 -16.17 53.66
N VAL A 201 -18.61 -15.42 52.74
CA VAL A 201 -18.06 -15.23 51.39
C VAL A 201 -17.89 -13.73 51.17
N ASP A 202 -16.67 -13.30 50.86
CA ASP A 202 -16.34 -11.89 50.62
C ASP A 202 -16.84 -10.94 51.73
N GLY A 203 -16.74 -11.38 52.99
CA GLY A 203 -17.21 -10.62 54.17
C GLY A 203 -18.71 -10.70 54.46
N VAL A 204 -19.51 -11.38 53.63
CA VAL A 204 -20.93 -11.66 53.89
C VAL A 204 -21.07 -12.97 54.65
N THR A 205 -21.46 -12.92 55.92
CA THR A 205 -21.71 -14.10 56.76
C THR A 205 -23.20 -14.46 56.76
N VAL A 206 -23.53 -15.72 56.46
CA VAL A 206 -24.89 -16.26 56.59
C VAL A 206 -24.87 -17.62 57.31
N SER A 207 -25.90 -17.88 58.11
CA SER A 207 -26.12 -19.20 58.70
C SER A 207 -26.83 -20.10 57.69
N VAL A 208 -26.28 -21.28 57.47
CA VAL A 208 -26.78 -22.29 56.53
C VAL A 208 -27.29 -23.47 57.33
N THR A 209 -28.47 -23.97 56.97
CA THR A 209 -29.06 -25.19 57.53
C THR A 209 -29.26 -26.21 56.42
N LEU A 210 -28.70 -27.41 56.60
CA LEU A 210 -28.84 -28.51 55.66
C LEU A 210 -30.15 -29.26 55.89
N PRO A 211 -30.76 -29.82 54.82
CA PRO A 211 -31.91 -30.70 54.98
C PRO A 211 -31.56 -31.94 55.80
N SER A 212 -32.38 -32.28 56.80
CA SER A 212 -32.24 -33.53 57.54
C SER A 212 -32.48 -34.73 56.63
N GLY A 213 -31.58 -35.72 56.65
CA GLY A 213 -31.65 -36.86 55.76
C GLY A 213 -30.36 -37.70 55.79
N SER A 214 -30.38 -38.84 55.10
CA SER A 214 -29.19 -39.68 54.90
C SER A 214 -28.72 -39.54 53.47
N TYR A 215 -27.47 -39.12 53.29
CA TYR A 215 -26.83 -38.89 51.99
C TYR A 215 -25.94 -40.08 51.66
N ALA A 216 -26.18 -40.70 50.50
CA ALA A 216 -25.53 -41.97 50.14
C ALA A 216 -24.12 -41.79 49.57
N SER A 217 -23.79 -40.60 49.06
CA SER A 217 -22.49 -40.31 48.46
C SER A 217 -22.02 -38.87 48.76
N PRO A 218 -20.69 -38.61 48.70
CA PRO A 218 -20.16 -37.26 48.86
C PRO A 218 -20.73 -36.29 47.80
N GLY A 219 -20.97 -36.74 46.57
CA GLY A 219 -21.56 -35.89 45.52
C GLY A 219 -23.00 -35.45 45.80
N GLU A 220 -23.79 -36.32 46.44
CA GLU A 220 -25.15 -35.99 46.88
C GLU A 220 -25.13 -34.94 48.00
N LEU A 221 -24.22 -35.12 48.98
CA LEU A 221 -24.01 -34.15 50.06
C LEU A 221 -23.46 -32.82 49.54
N ALA A 222 -22.54 -32.83 48.56
CA ALA A 222 -22.02 -31.62 47.90
C ALA A 222 -23.13 -30.83 47.21
N THR A 223 -24.05 -31.51 46.53
CA THR A 223 -25.20 -30.87 45.87
C THR A 223 -26.14 -30.23 46.90
N ALA A 224 -26.38 -30.92 48.02
CA ALA A 224 -27.18 -30.39 49.12
C ALA A 224 -26.50 -29.17 49.78
N LEU A 225 -25.19 -29.25 50.03
CA LEU A 225 -24.36 -28.14 50.53
C LEU A 225 -24.42 -26.92 49.62
N GLN A 226 -24.18 -27.11 48.32
CA GLN A 226 -24.26 -26.02 47.33
C GLN A 226 -25.65 -25.36 47.31
N THR A 227 -26.70 -26.17 47.36
CA THR A 227 -28.09 -25.67 47.32
C THR A 227 -28.41 -24.90 48.60
N ALA A 228 -28.05 -25.42 49.77
CA ALA A 228 -28.29 -24.79 51.06
C ALA A 228 -27.50 -23.47 51.21
N ILE A 229 -26.21 -23.46 50.85
CA ILE A 229 -25.38 -22.25 50.89
C ILE A 229 -25.94 -21.17 49.96
N ASN A 230 -26.20 -21.50 48.69
CA ASN A 230 -26.68 -20.51 47.72
C ASN A 230 -28.10 -20.01 48.04
N SER A 231 -28.96 -20.86 48.63
CA SER A 231 -30.30 -20.44 49.08
C SER A 231 -30.24 -19.50 50.28
N SER A 232 -29.24 -19.66 51.15
CA SER A 232 -29.03 -18.80 52.32
C SER A 232 -28.36 -17.47 51.94
N LEU A 233 -27.46 -17.48 50.95
CA LEU A 233 -26.81 -16.27 50.42
C LEU A 233 -27.75 -15.40 49.58
N GLY A 234 -28.64 -16.01 48.78
CA GLY A 234 -29.48 -15.31 47.81
C GLY A 234 -30.27 -14.09 48.34
N PRO A 235 -30.91 -14.17 49.52
CA PRO A 235 -31.64 -13.04 50.12
C PRO A 235 -30.74 -11.90 50.64
N VAL A 236 -29.49 -12.20 51.00
CA VAL A 236 -28.57 -11.26 51.66
C VAL A 236 -27.60 -10.63 50.65
N ALA A 237 -27.10 -11.41 49.70
CA ALA A 237 -26.16 -11.00 48.67
C ALA A 237 -26.45 -11.79 47.36
N PRO A 238 -27.38 -11.33 46.50
CA PRO A 238 -27.83 -12.08 45.33
C PRO A 238 -26.76 -12.33 44.26
N THR A 239 -25.68 -11.54 44.29
CA THR A 239 -24.53 -11.64 43.38
C THR A 239 -23.45 -12.60 43.88
N VAL A 240 -23.48 -12.98 45.16
CA VAL A 240 -22.51 -13.88 45.79
C VAL A 240 -23.03 -15.30 45.73
N LYS A 241 -22.26 -16.21 45.14
CA LYS A 241 -22.58 -17.64 45.03
C LYS A 241 -21.35 -18.48 45.27
N VAL A 242 -21.55 -19.76 45.54
CA VAL A 242 -20.47 -20.76 45.60
C VAL A 242 -20.77 -21.97 44.74
N ASP A 243 -19.72 -22.65 44.31
CA ASP A 243 -19.74 -24.01 43.80
C ASP A 243 -19.17 -24.97 44.83
N VAL A 244 -19.81 -26.12 45.02
CA VAL A 244 -19.32 -27.20 45.88
C VAL A 244 -19.09 -28.43 45.02
N THR A 245 -17.84 -28.84 44.90
CA THR A 245 -17.43 -30.06 44.19
C THR A 245 -16.74 -31.03 45.14
N VAL A 246 -16.47 -32.23 44.65
CA VAL A 246 -15.75 -33.27 45.39
C VAL A 246 -14.53 -33.67 44.57
N ASP A 247 -13.36 -33.78 45.21
CA ASP A 247 -12.14 -34.22 44.55
C ASP A 247 -12.03 -35.75 44.43
N ASN A 248 -10.94 -36.24 43.82
CA ASN A 248 -10.71 -37.68 43.67
C ASN A 248 -10.45 -38.42 45.00
N ALA A 249 -10.21 -37.68 46.09
CA ALA A 249 -10.03 -38.20 47.45
C ALA A 249 -11.30 -38.07 48.31
N ASN A 250 -12.43 -37.69 47.70
CA ASN A 250 -13.73 -37.40 48.34
C ASN A 250 -13.76 -36.17 49.26
N ASN A 251 -12.76 -35.29 49.20
CA ASN A 251 -12.80 -34.02 49.94
C ASN A 251 -13.73 -33.03 49.25
N PHE A 252 -14.42 -32.21 50.03
CA PHE A 252 -15.25 -31.14 49.52
C PHE A 252 -14.41 -29.92 49.16
N ILE A 253 -14.65 -29.38 47.96
CA ILE A 253 -14.05 -28.13 47.50
C ILE A 253 -15.18 -27.10 47.36
N VAL A 254 -15.11 -26.03 48.14
CA VAL A 254 -16.03 -24.89 48.05
C VAL A 254 -15.31 -23.72 47.38
N THR A 255 -15.79 -23.33 46.20
CA THR A 255 -15.20 -22.24 45.40
C THR A 255 -16.18 -21.07 45.35
N SER A 256 -15.74 -19.86 45.70
CA SER A 256 -16.55 -18.66 45.47
C SER A 256 -16.75 -18.45 43.96
N ARG A 257 -18.00 -18.21 43.54
CA ARG A 257 -18.36 -17.71 42.20
C ARG A 257 -18.40 -16.19 42.14
N SER A 258 -18.21 -15.54 43.29
CA SER A 258 -18.17 -14.10 43.38
C SER A 258 -16.89 -13.60 42.72
N VAL A 259 -17.05 -12.70 41.76
CA VAL A 259 -15.97 -11.95 41.14
C VAL A 259 -15.73 -10.71 42.00
N GLY A 260 -14.50 -10.51 42.44
CA GLY A 260 -14.16 -9.53 43.46
C GLY A 260 -14.68 -8.12 43.16
N SER A 261 -15.64 -7.67 43.95
CA SER A 261 -15.91 -6.25 44.19
C SER A 261 -16.46 -6.09 45.61
N GLN A 262 -15.74 -5.32 46.42
CA GLN A 262 -15.96 -5.00 47.85
C GLN A 262 -15.33 -5.95 48.88
N GLY A 263 -14.02 -6.15 48.79
CA GLY A 263 -13.17 -6.47 49.94
C GLY A 263 -12.04 -5.44 50.00
N ALA A 264 -11.92 -4.71 51.10
CA ALA A 264 -10.84 -3.74 51.26
C ALA A 264 -9.47 -4.43 51.09
N LEU A 265 -8.61 -3.83 50.27
CA LEU A 265 -7.18 -4.16 50.11
C LEU A 265 -6.86 -5.45 49.34
N GLY A 266 -6.97 -5.42 48.01
CA GLY A 266 -6.07 -6.14 47.10
C GLY A 266 -5.90 -7.65 47.30
N GLN A 267 -6.84 -8.29 47.99
CA GLN A 267 -6.88 -9.72 48.23
C GLN A 267 -8.11 -10.26 47.52
N GLY A 268 -7.99 -11.49 47.02
CA GLY A 268 -9.02 -12.13 46.21
C GLY A 268 -10.37 -12.34 46.87
N SER A 269 -11.30 -12.94 46.13
CA SER A 269 -12.51 -13.46 46.76
C SER A 269 -12.12 -14.44 47.87
N THR A 270 -12.83 -14.41 48.99
CA THR A 270 -12.58 -15.25 50.16
C THR A 270 -13.82 -16.09 50.43
N VAL A 271 -13.60 -17.32 50.84
CA VAL A 271 -14.64 -18.16 51.45
C VAL A 271 -14.14 -18.48 52.85
N SER A 272 -15.03 -18.69 53.81
CA SER A 272 -14.79 -19.38 55.07
C SER A 272 -16.04 -20.08 55.56
N LEU A 273 -15.84 -21.18 56.27
CA LEU A 273 -16.90 -21.95 56.91
C LEU A 273 -16.54 -22.10 58.39
N ALA A 274 -17.53 -22.03 59.27
CA ALA A 274 -17.38 -22.21 60.70
C ALA A 274 -18.60 -22.92 61.30
N ALA A 275 -18.44 -23.62 62.43
CA ALA A 275 -19.55 -24.20 63.16
C ALA A 275 -20.53 -23.11 63.67
N SER A 276 -21.84 -23.39 63.62
CA SER A 276 -22.86 -22.50 64.16
C SER A 276 -23.26 -22.95 65.58
N GLY A 277 -22.94 -22.15 66.60
CA GLY A 277 -23.37 -22.41 67.98
C GLY A 277 -22.85 -23.74 68.54
N THR A 278 -23.76 -24.58 69.05
CA THR A 278 -23.45 -25.91 69.63
C THR A 278 -23.56 -27.07 68.62
N ASN A 279 -23.73 -26.76 67.33
CA ASN A 279 -23.92 -27.75 66.28
C ASN A 279 -22.56 -28.36 65.88
N THR A 280 -22.38 -29.68 66.06
CA THR A 280 -21.08 -30.35 65.91
C THR A 280 -20.84 -30.97 64.53
N GLY A 281 -21.78 -30.81 63.58
CA GLY A 281 -21.70 -31.40 62.24
C GLY A 281 -20.63 -30.80 61.34
N PHE A 282 -20.12 -29.63 61.70
CA PHE A 282 -19.09 -28.94 60.96
C PHE A 282 -17.78 -29.74 60.87
N ASP A 283 -17.30 -30.29 61.99
CA ASP A 283 -16.06 -31.08 62.02
C ASP A 283 -16.25 -32.46 61.37
N GLU A 284 -17.47 -33.00 61.38
CA GLU A 284 -17.79 -34.28 60.73
C GLU A 284 -17.77 -34.19 59.19
N ILE A 285 -18.09 -33.01 58.63
CA ILE A 285 -18.17 -32.78 57.18
C ILE A 285 -16.89 -32.13 56.63
N PHE A 286 -16.26 -31.22 57.39
CA PHE A 286 -15.16 -30.38 56.89
C PHE A 286 -13.81 -30.57 57.62
N ASP A 287 -13.75 -31.33 58.74
CA ASP A 287 -12.57 -31.60 59.60
C ASP A 287 -11.59 -30.41 59.68
N SER A 288 -12.03 -29.31 60.28
CA SER A 288 -11.31 -28.04 60.20
C SER A 288 -10.36 -27.86 61.40
N GLY A 289 -9.14 -28.39 61.27
CA GLY A 289 -8.07 -28.19 62.27
C GLY A 289 -7.58 -26.75 62.44
N SER A 290 -8.09 -25.77 61.67
CA SER A 290 -7.99 -24.32 61.90
C SER A 290 -8.66 -23.60 60.72
N GLY A 291 -9.87 -23.09 60.93
CA GLY A 291 -10.71 -22.44 59.92
C GLY A 291 -10.21 -21.09 59.41
N SER A 292 -9.17 -21.10 58.57
CA SER A 292 -8.85 -19.96 57.70
C SER A 292 -8.36 -20.47 56.35
N ILE A 293 -9.20 -20.29 55.33
CA ILE A 293 -8.81 -20.50 53.95
C ILE A 293 -7.91 -19.35 53.53
N THR A 294 -6.72 -19.69 53.03
CA THR A 294 -5.89 -18.77 52.28
C THR A 294 -6.49 -18.60 50.89
N THR A 295 -6.62 -17.35 50.43
CA THR A 295 -6.75 -17.07 48.99
C THR A 295 -5.61 -17.80 48.27
N SER A 296 -5.90 -18.84 47.51
CA SER A 296 -4.93 -19.33 46.54
C SER A 296 -4.93 -18.33 45.39
N ASP A 297 -3.78 -17.71 45.12
CA ASP A 297 -3.60 -16.96 43.89
C ASP A 297 -3.84 -17.91 42.70
N GLY A 298 -4.78 -17.55 41.81
CA GLY A 298 -5.16 -18.32 40.61
C GLY A 298 -6.24 -19.39 40.92
N ILE A 299 -7.18 -19.73 40.04
CA ILE A 299 -6.98 -20.14 38.65
C ILE A 299 -8.27 -19.82 37.84
N ASP A 300 -8.29 -18.73 37.09
CA ASP A 300 -8.69 -18.84 35.69
C ASP A 300 -7.43 -18.41 34.92
N ALA A 301 -6.74 -19.37 34.31
CA ALA A 301 -5.68 -19.04 33.37
C ALA A 301 -6.26 -18.09 32.30
N PHE A 302 -5.44 -17.17 31.78
CA PHE A 302 -5.87 -16.31 30.67
C PHE A 302 -6.56 -17.16 29.60
N SER A 303 -7.75 -16.72 29.17
CA SER A 303 -8.54 -17.43 28.18
C SER A 303 -9.07 -16.46 27.12
N PRO A 304 -8.74 -16.64 25.83
CA PRO A 304 -9.20 -15.74 24.78
C PRO A 304 -10.73 -15.72 24.63
N THR A 305 -11.43 -16.78 25.09
CA THR A 305 -12.89 -16.87 25.04
C THR A 305 -13.59 -16.23 26.23
N ASN A 306 -12.87 -15.94 27.32
CA ASN A 306 -13.42 -15.28 28.50
C ASN A 306 -13.05 -13.78 28.49
N THR A 307 -14.03 -12.92 28.27
CA THR A 307 -13.87 -11.45 28.25
C THR A 307 -13.39 -10.86 29.58
N ASN A 308 -13.56 -11.58 30.69
CA ASN A 308 -13.14 -11.14 32.02
C ASN A 308 -11.72 -11.56 32.37
N SER A 309 -11.03 -12.30 31.48
CA SER A 309 -9.65 -12.77 31.69
C SER A 309 -8.59 -11.83 31.13
N TYR A 310 -8.98 -10.77 30.41
CA TYR A 310 -8.07 -9.76 29.86
C TYR A 310 -8.61 -8.34 30.02
N THR A 311 -7.71 -7.37 29.95
CA THR A 311 -8.03 -5.95 30.15
C THR A 311 -8.37 -5.27 28.82
N ALA A 312 -7.66 -5.63 27.75
CA ALA A 312 -7.89 -5.10 26.42
C ALA A 312 -7.47 -6.12 25.35
N SER A 313 -8.05 -6.02 24.16
CA SER A 313 -7.64 -6.84 23.02
C SER A 313 -7.66 -6.03 21.73
N THR A 314 -6.85 -6.46 20.76
CA THR A 314 -6.86 -5.94 19.39
C THR A 314 -6.54 -7.09 18.44
N ALA A 315 -6.94 -6.95 17.17
CA ALA A 315 -6.62 -7.92 16.15
C ALA A 315 -6.02 -7.26 14.91
N GLN A 316 -5.18 -8.00 14.20
CA GLN A 316 -4.60 -7.62 12.92
C GLN A 316 -4.67 -8.81 11.96
N THR A 317 -4.99 -8.54 10.70
CA THR A 317 -4.90 -9.55 9.64
C THR A 317 -3.46 -9.67 9.14
N VAL A 318 -2.92 -10.89 9.12
CA VAL A 318 -1.63 -11.27 8.54
C VAL A 318 -1.85 -12.29 7.41
N PHE A 319 -0.85 -12.51 6.56
CA PHE A 319 -0.96 -13.36 5.38
C PHE A 319 0.05 -14.51 5.39
N ASP A 320 -0.40 -15.71 5.02
CA ASP A 320 0.47 -16.87 4.83
C ASP A 320 1.20 -16.86 3.47
N SER A 321 2.03 -17.87 3.20
CA SER A 321 2.79 -17.98 1.94
C SER A 321 1.93 -18.18 0.69
N LEU A 322 0.65 -18.53 0.84
CA LEU A 322 -0.31 -18.68 -0.25
C LEU A 322 -1.21 -17.44 -0.38
N GLY A 323 -1.07 -16.46 0.52
CA GLY A 323 -1.86 -15.23 0.54
C GLY A 323 -3.23 -15.38 1.21
N ASN A 324 -3.44 -16.44 2.00
CA ASN A 324 -4.65 -16.56 2.81
C ASN A 324 -4.55 -15.62 4.02
N PRO A 325 -5.63 -14.88 4.34
CA PRO A 325 -5.66 -14.02 5.52
C PRO A 325 -5.86 -14.86 6.79
N HIS A 326 -5.06 -14.56 7.81
CA HIS A 326 -5.15 -15.09 9.18
C HIS A 326 -5.34 -13.94 10.16
N THR A 327 -6.12 -14.15 11.22
CA THR A 327 -6.39 -13.13 12.23
C THR A 327 -5.49 -13.32 13.44
N LEU A 328 -4.46 -12.47 13.56
CA LEU A 328 -3.63 -12.38 14.76
C LEU A 328 -4.37 -11.57 15.82
N SER A 329 -4.75 -12.21 16.92
CA SER A 329 -5.39 -11.58 18.07
C SER A 329 -4.37 -11.38 19.20
N LEU A 330 -4.32 -10.17 19.74
CA LEU A 330 -3.46 -9.78 20.85
C LEU A 330 -4.35 -9.46 22.05
N TYR A 331 -4.01 -10.01 23.20
CA TYR A 331 -4.70 -9.81 24.45
C TYR A 331 -3.73 -9.25 25.49
N TYR A 332 -4.10 -8.11 26.05
CA TYR A 332 -3.33 -7.41 27.07
C TYR A 332 -3.97 -7.63 28.43
N VAL A 333 -3.19 -8.19 29.34
CA VAL A 333 -3.59 -8.49 30.72
C VAL A 333 -2.79 -7.57 31.64
N LYS A 334 -3.48 -6.68 32.37
CA LYS A 334 -2.84 -5.83 33.36
C LYS A 334 -2.50 -6.64 34.61
N THR A 335 -1.27 -6.55 35.10
CA THR A 335 -0.86 -7.24 36.34
C THR A 335 -1.15 -6.38 37.57
N SER A 336 -0.99 -6.95 38.76
CA SER A 336 -1.08 -6.22 40.03
C SER A 336 0.07 -5.23 40.24
N GLU A 337 1.17 -5.38 39.49
CA GLU A 337 2.33 -4.48 39.56
C GLU A 337 2.15 -3.24 38.67
N PRO A 338 2.40 -2.02 39.19
CA PRO A 338 2.31 -0.80 38.40
C PRO A 338 3.24 -0.82 37.18
N GLY A 339 2.71 -0.43 36.01
CA GLY A 339 3.49 -0.33 34.77
C GLY A 339 3.82 -1.66 34.11
N LYS A 340 3.29 -2.79 34.61
CA LYS A 340 3.50 -4.12 34.02
C LYS A 340 2.23 -4.71 33.41
N TRP A 341 2.41 -5.34 32.27
CA TRP A 341 1.36 -6.02 31.51
C TRP A 341 1.89 -7.34 30.95
N GLN A 342 0.99 -8.27 30.68
CA GLN A 342 1.28 -9.49 29.95
C GLN A 342 0.56 -9.46 28.61
N LEU A 343 1.29 -9.80 27.56
CA LEU A 343 0.76 -9.98 26.21
C LEU A 343 0.62 -11.46 25.89
N TYR A 344 -0.57 -11.84 25.47
CA TYR A 344 -0.85 -13.13 24.85
C TYR A 344 -1.23 -12.92 23.40
N THR A 345 -0.74 -13.78 22.52
CA THR A 345 -1.05 -13.75 21.10
C THR A 345 -1.61 -15.09 20.66
N THR A 346 -2.58 -15.06 19.76
CA THR A 346 -3.16 -16.27 19.15
C THR A 346 -3.52 -15.96 17.71
N MET A 347 -3.47 -16.98 16.87
CA MET A 347 -3.87 -16.90 15.47
C MET A 347 -5.12 -17.74 15.26
N ASP A 348 -6.17 -17.14 14.68
CA ASP A 348 -7.45 -17.80 14.35
C ASP A 348 -8.07 -18.60 15.51
N ALA A 349 -7.91 -18.09 16.74
CA ALA A 349 -8.33 -18.76 17.98
C ALA A 349 -7.70 -20.15 18.21
N GLY A 350 -6.54 -20.40 17.59
CA GLY A 350 -5.71 -21.59 17.77
C GLY A 350 -4.76 -21.49 18.96
N VAL A 351 -3.60 -22.12 18.83
CA VAL A 351 -2.58 -22.16 19.90
C VAL A 351 -2.17 -20.75 20.32
N MET A 352 -2.05 -20.57 21.62
CA MET A 352 -1.69 -19.32 22.25
C MET A 352 -0.19 -19.27 22.52
N ASN A 353 0.43 -18.14 22.19
CA ASN A 353 1.80 -17.80 22.55
C ASN A 353 1.80 -16.77 23.69
N GLY A 354 2.79 -16.86 24.58
CA GLY A 354 2.95 -15.99 25.75
C GLY A 354 2.89 -16.74 27.09
N PRO A 355 2.88 -16.01 28.23
CA PRO A 355 2.88 -14.55 28.32
C PRO A 355 4.21 -13.92 27.89
N THR A 356 4.14 -12.81 27.16
CA THR A 356 5.28 -11.89 26.99
C THR A 356 5.13 -10.72 27.97
N GLU A 357 6.15 -10.45 28.78
CA GLU A 357 6.12 -9.33 29.73
C GLU A 357 6.31 -7.99 28.98
N LEU A 358 5.42 -7.04 29.26
CA LEU A 358 5.50 -5.66 28.83
C LEU A 358 5.71 -4.76 30.05
N VAL A 359 6.77 -3.97 30.06
CA VAL A 359 7.10 -3.04 31.16
C VAL A 359 7.16 -1.62 30.62
N PHE A 360 6.50 -0.69 31.30
CA PHE A 360 6.49 0.73 31.02
C PHE A 360 7.22 1.50 32.11
N ASN A 361 7.90 2.59 31.73
CA ASN A 361 8.53 3.48 32.70
C ASN A 361 7.53 4.51 33.29
N GLY A 362 8.00 5.34 34.21
CA GLY A 362 7.19 6.40 34.83
C GLY A 362 6.70 7.50 33.87
N THR A 363 7.19 7.56 32.63
CA THR A 363 6.69 8.45 31.57
C THR A 363 5.68 7.78 30.65
N GLY A 364 5.32 6.51 30.89
CA GLY A 364 4.34 5.77 30.09
C GLY A 364 4.88 5.20 28.78
N THR A 365 6.20 5.13 28.58
CA THR A 365 6.82 4.54 27.39
C THR A 365 7.27 3.10 27.66
N LEU A 366 7.11 2.22 26.67
CA LEU A 366 7.53 0.82 26.75
C LEU A 366 9.07 0.71 26.88
N VAL A 367 9.53 -0.03 27.89
CA VAL A 367 10.96 -0.34 28.14
C VAL A 367 11.29 -1.83 27.99
N THR A 368 10.29 -2.70 28.19
CA THR A 368 10.40 -4.14 27.91
C THR A 368 9.20 -4.54 27.06
N PRO A 369 9.38 -5.20 25.90
CA PRO A 369 10.66 -5.38 25.21
C PRO A 369 11.34 -4.02 24.90
N ALA A 370 12.68 -4.01 24.89
CA ALA A 370 13.42 -2.79 24.61
C ALA A 370 13.08 -2.24 23.22
N SER A 371 13.19 -0.92 23.05
CA SER A 371 12.86 -0.28 21.77
C SER A 371 13.64 -0.92 20.61
N GLY A 372 12.93 -1.32 19.55
CA GLY A 372 13.50 -2.00 18.38
C GLY A 372 13.69 -3.52 18.52
N VAL A 373 13.43 -4.10 19.70
CA VAL A 373 13.36 -5.55 19.85
C VAL A 373 12.06 -6.06 19.25
N LYS A 374 12.19 -6.97 18.29
CA LYS A 374 11.08 -7.65 17.65
C LYS A 374 10.82 -8.99 18.34
N LEU A 375 9.55 -9.29 18.59
CA LEU A 375 9.11 -10.51 19.23
C LEU A 375 8.81 -11.55 18.15
N PRO A 376 9.60 -12.61 18.00
CA PRO A 376 9.32 -13.65 17.01
C PRO A 376 8.00 -14.33 17.34
N GLN A 377 7.11 -14.40 16.36
CA GLN A 377 5.86 -15.13 16.42
C GLN A 377 5.95 -16.39 15.55
N ASN A 378 5.37 -17.48 16.05
CA ASN A 378 5.36 -18.76 15.37
C ASN A 378 3.99 -19.41 15.55
N PHE A 379 3.27 -19.62 14.45
CA PHE A 379 1.92 -20.22 14.47
C PHE A 379 1.78 -21.28 13.39
N ASP A 380 1.20 -22.42 13.75
CA ASP A 380 0.90 -23.48 12.79
C ASP A 380 -0.32 -23.11 11.93
N VAL A 381 -0.16 -23.20 10.61
CA VAL A 381 -1.22 -22.91 9.63
C VAL A 381 -1.62 -24.20 8.92
N HIS A 382 -2.93 -24.43 8.80
CA HIS A 382 -3.51 -25.67 8.25
C HIS A 382 -4.06 -25.50 6.83
N THR A 383 -3.69 -24.40 6.15
CA THR A 383 -4.18 -24.00 4.82
C THR A 383 -3.40 -24.65 3.66
N GLY A 384 -2.39 -25.48 3.96
CA GLY A 384 -1.45 -26.01 2.96
C GLY A 384 -0.30 -25.05 2.60
N ALA A 385 -0.24 -23.89 3.26
CA ALA A 385 0.89 -22.98 3.20
C ALA A 385 2.13 -23.53 3.94
N VAL A 386 3.26 -22.84 3.82
CA VAL A 386 4.46 -23.15 4.63
C VAL A 386 4.10 -22.98 6.11
N SER A 387 4.20 -24.06 6.87
CA SER A 387 3.97 -24.08 8.32
C SER A 387 5.28 -24.42 9.04
N PRO A 388 5.61 -23.73 10.14
CA PRO A 388 4.81 -22.67 10.76
C PRO A 388 4.97 -21.30 10.09
N LEU A 389 3.93 -20.45 10.18
CA LEU A 389 3.98 -19.06 9.79
C LEU A 389 4.80 -18.28 10.82
N THR A 390 5.96 -17.79 10.38
CA THR A 390 6.93 -17.06 11.21
C THR A 390 7.01 -15.59 10.79
N PHE A 391 6.90 -14.68 11.75
CA PHE A 391 7.05 -13.25 11.52
C PHE A 391 7.45 -12.53 12.81
N ASP A 392 7.99 -11.33 12.66
CA ASP A 392 8.38 -10.47 13.76
C ASP A 392 7.23 -9.55 14.18
N LEU A 393 6.82 -9.62 15.45
CA LEU A 393 5.90 -8.65 16.07
C LEU A 393 6.68 -7.49 16.70
N ASP A 394 6.44 -6.28 16.21
CA ASP A 394 7.03 -5.03 16.68
C ASP A 394 5.99 -4.22 17.46
N LEU A 395 6.27 -4.01 18.76
CA LEU A 395 5.45 -3.21 19.67
C LEU A 395 6.04 -1.83 19.95
N SER A 396 7.10 -1.44 19.22
CA SER A 396 7.76 -0.14 19.39
C SER A 396 6.78 1.01 19.19
N GLY A 397 6.79 1.96 20.14
CA GLY A 397 5.85 3.07 20.16
C GLY A 397 4.55 2.81 20.93
N THR A 398 4.34 1.60 21.47
CA THR A 398 3.26 1.32 22.42
C THR A 398 3.45 2.16 23.69
N THR A 399 2.35 2.71 24.21
CA THR A 399 2.33 3.61 25.37
C THR A 399 1.33 3.17 26.41
N GLN A 400 1.49 3.71 27.62
CA GLN A 400 0.56 3.54 28.72
C GLN A 400 0.20 4.92 29.30
N TYR A 401 -0.89 5.53 28.81
CA TYR A 401 -1.39 6.80 29.33
C TYR A 401 -2.74 6.65 30.05
N GLY A 402 -3.12 7.67 30.81
CA GLY A 402 -4.40 7.75 31.53
C GLY A 402 -5.60 8.08 30.64
N ILE A 403 -5.66 7.46 29.46
CA ILE A 403 -6.79 7.53 28.52
C ILE A 403 -7.24 6.11 28.19
N ALA A 404 -8.47 5.97 27.69
CA ALA A 404 -9.03 4.68 27.30
C ALA A 404 -8.12 3.93 26.32
N PHE A 405 -8.24 2.60 26.31
CA PHE A 405 -7.50 1.77 25.36
C PHE A 405 -7.77 2.23 23.93
N GLY A 406 -6.71 2.31 23.13
CA GLY A 406 -6.79 2.70 21.73
C GLY A 406 -5.71 2.02 20.92
N THR A 407 -6.04 1.71 19.67
CA THR A 407 -5.08 1.21 18.69
C THR A 407 -4.60 2.37 17.83
N ASN A 408 -3.33 2.72 17.94
CA ASN A 408 -2.74 3.87 17.26
C ASN A 408 -2.28 3.49 15.84
N GLN A 409 -1.73 2.29 15.66
CA GLN A 409 -1.17 1.85 14.39
C GLN A 409 -1.23 0.32 14.25
N LEU A 410 -1.65 -0.16 13.08
CA LEU A 410 -1.64 -1.57 12.69
C LEU A 410 -1.06 -1.67 11.28
N ILE A 411 0.22 -2.01 11.15
CA ILE A 411 0.90 -2.16 9.86
C ILE A 411 1.47 -3.57 9.75
N GLN A 412 1.39 -4.15 8.56
CA GLN A 412 2.07 -5.40 8.24
C GLN A 412 2.44 -5.41 6.76
N ASP A 413 3.39 -6.25 6.36
CA ASP A 413 4.03 -6.23 5.04
C ASP A 413 3.57 -7.33 4.07
N GLY A 414 2.78 -8.29 4.53
CA GLY A 414 2.19 -9.35 3.71
C GLY A 414 0.98 -8.87 2.91
N TYR A 415 0.64 -9.60 1.84
CA TYR A 415 -0.54 -9.32 1.02
C TYR A 415 -0.97 -10.55 0.22
N THR A 416 -2.26 -10.64 -0.06
CA THR A 416 -2.81 -11.65 -0.98
C THR A 416 -2.43 -11.37 -2.44
N SER A 417 -2.62 -12.34 -3.34
CA SER A 417 -2.38 -12.13 -4.76
C SER A 417 -3.31 -11.06 -5.35
N GLY A 418 -2.78 -10.24 -6.26
CA GLY A 418 -3.51 -9.15 -6.90
C GLY A 418 -3.48 -9.26 -8.42
N LYS A 419 -4.60 -8.92 -9.08
CA LYS A 419 -4.65 -8.74 -10.54
C LYS A 419 -4.40 -7.27 -10.88
N LEU A 420 -3.82 -6.99 -12.05
CA LEU A 420 -3.60 -5.62 -12.52
C LEU A 420 -4.97 -4.92 -12.69
N SER A 421 -5.15 -3.82 -11.98
CA SER A 421 -6.38 -3.01 -11.97
C SER A 421 -6.23 -1.70 -12.74
N GLY A 422 -5.00 -1.18 -12.87
CA GLY A 422 -4.73 0.06 -13.59
C GLY A 422 -3.26 0.28 -13.85
N LEU A 423 -2.95 1.21 -14.75
CA LEU A 423 -1.60 1.63 -15.08
C LEU A 423 -1.47 3.14 -14.89
N SER A 424 -0.31 3.57 -14.43
CA SER A 424 0.06 4.98 -14.35
C SER A 424 1.52 5.15 -14.74
N ILE A 425 1.88 6.35 -15.20
CA ILE A 425 3.27 6.67 -15.54
C ILE A 425 3.66 7.91 -14.72
N SER A 426 4.70 7.77 -13.92
CA SER A 426 5.27 8.85 -13.11
C SER A 426 6.01 9.87 -13.98
N SER A 427 6.34 11.05 -13.42
CA SER A 427 7.03 12.13 -14.16
C SER A 427 8.45 11.78 -14.63
N ASP A 428 9.05 10.82 -13.95
CA ASP A 428 10.35 10.19 -14.15
C ASP A 428 10.27 9.00 -15.11
N GLY A 429 9.10 8.76 -15.72
CA GLY A 429 8.90 7.75 -16.76
C GLY A 429 8.74 6.33 -16.24
N ILE A 430 8.68 6.13 -14.92
CA ILE A 430 8.43 4.81 -14.35
C ILE A 430 6.96 4.47 -14.58
N VAL A 431 6.76 3.37 -15.30
CA VAL A 431 5.45 2.77 -15.54
C VAL A 431 5.09 1.92 -14.34
N GLN A 432 4.03 2.28 -13.62
CA GLN A 432 3.58 1.62 -12.41
C GLN A 432 2.20 1.00 -12.59
N GLY A 433 2.11 -0.30 -12.32
CA GLY A 433 0.86 -1.05 -12.27
C GLY A 433 0.26 -1.01 -10.86
N ARG A 434 -1.04 -0.69 -10.77
CA ARG A 434 -1.82 -0.77 -9.54
C ARG A 434 -2.62 -2.06 -9.54
N TYR A 435 -2.56 -2.82 -8.46
CA TYR A 435 -3.19 -4.14 -8.34
C TYR A 435 -4.43 -4.11 -7.45
N SER A 436 -5.31 -5.11 -7.62
CA SER A 436 -6.57 -5.24 -6.87
C SER A 436 -6.37 -5.45 -5.36
N ASN A 437 -5.20 -5.92 -4.94
CA ASN A 437 -4.82 -6.07 -3.53
C ASN A 437 -4.25 -4.76 -2.92
N GLY A 438 -4.34 -3.64 -3.64
CA GLY A 438 -3.87 -2.32 -3.18
C GLY A 438 -2.37 -2.07 -3.37
N GLN A 439 -1.59 -3.08 -3.79
CA GLN A 439 -0.16 -2.93 -4.04
C GLN A 439 0.09 -2.21 -5.37
N SER A 440 1.21 -1.49 -5.44
CA SER A 440 1.69 -0.85 -6.66
C SER A 440 3.07 -1.37 -7.00
N ARG A 441 3.32 -1.65 -8.28
CA ARG A 441 4.57 -2.24 -8.74
C ARG A 441 5.09 -1.53 -9.98
N ASN A 442 6.37 -1.22 -9.98
CA ASN A 442 7.03 -0.68 -11.16
C ASN A 442 7.24 -1.81 -12.18
N MET A 443 6.88 -1.54 -13.44
CA MET A 443 6.89 -2.51 -14.54
C MET A 443 7.97 -2.18 -15.58
N GLY A 444 8.56 -0.98 -15.50
CA GLY A 444 9.67 -0.53 -16.32
C GLY A 444 9.78 0.99 -16.28
N GLN A 445 10.79 1.54 -16.93
CA GLN A 445 10.98 2.98 -17.08
C GLN A 445 11.15 3.33 -18.56
N VAL A 446 10.36 4.28 -19.06
CA VAL A 446 10.50 4.80 -20.42
C VAL A 446 11.87 5.43 -20.59
N VAL A 447 12.52 5.16 -21.71
CA VAL A 447 13.78 5.81 -22.08
C VAL A 447 13.51 6.87 -23.14
N LEU A 448 14.03 8.06 -22.89
CA LEU A 448 14.07 9.15 -23.85
C LEU A 448 15.47 9.21 -24.49
N ALA A 449 15.54 9.72 -25.70
CA ALA A 449 16.81 9.98 -26.39
C ALA A 449 16.92 11.45 -26.77
N ASN A 450 18.08 12.07 -26.54
CA ASN A 450 18.40 13.38 -27.08
C ASN A 450 19.49 13.29 -28.16
N PHE A 451 19.61 14.33 -28.97
CA PHE A 451 20.60 14.46 -30.03
C PHE A 451 21.32 15.79 -29.90
N ASN A 452 22.61 15.82 -30.23
CA ASN A 452 23.38 17.06 -30.26
C ASN A 452 22.83 18.02 -31.33
N ASN A 453 22.37 17.48 -32.46
CA ASN A 453 21.75 18.25 -33.53
C ASN A 453 20.41 17.62 -33.97
N PRO A 454 19.27 18.00 -33.36
CA PRO A 454 17.97 17.48 -33.75
C PRO A 454 17.59 17.78 -35.22
N ASN A 455 18.12 18.86 -35.81
CA ASN A 455 17.85 19.20 -37.21
C ASN A 455 18.51 18.23 -38.21
N GLY A 456 19.50 17.46 -37.78
CA GLY A 456 20.12 16.42 -38.61
C GLY A 456 19.29 15.14 -38.69
N LEU A 457 18.20 15.03 -37.93
CA LEU A 457 17.34 13.84 -37.95
C LEU A 457 16.60 13.73 -39.29
N GLN A 458 16.60 12.53 -39.86
CA GLN A 458 15.85 12.26 -41.08
C GLN A 458 14.41 11.88 -40.74
N SER A 459 13.44 12.57 -41.34
CA SER A 459 12.03 12.19 -41.20
C SER A 459 11.74 10.89 -41.97
N LEU A 460 11.12 9.93 -41.30
CA LEU A 460 10.66 8.65 -41.89
C LEU A 460 9.17 8.70 -42.27
N GLY A 461 8.49 9.83 -42.04
CA GLY A 461 7.03 9.92 -42.08
C GLY A 461 6.37 9.45 -40.77
N ASN A 462 5.04 9.60 -40.66
CA ASN A 462 4.26 9.21 -39.47
C ASN A 462 4.77 9.77 -38.13
N ASN A 463 5.35 10.98 -38.13
CA ASN A 463 5.99 11.60 -36.96
C ASN A 463 7.14 10.74 -36.37
N LEU A 464 7.83 9.97 -37.21
CA LEU A 464 9.01 9.20 -36.86
C LEU A 464 10.25 9.85 -37.47
N TRP A 465 11.34 9.78 -36.72
CA TRP A 465 12.67 10.25 -37.12
C TRP A 465 13.71 9.14 -36.97
N ALA A 466 14.68 9.13 -37.89
CA ALA A 466 15.89 8.31 -37.82
C ALA A 466 17.11 9.18 -37.51
N GLU A 467 18.08 8.59 -36.81
CA GLU A 467 19.39 9.18 -36.62
C GLU A 467 20.18 9.20 -37.94
N THR A 468 21.05 10.20 -38.08
CA THR A 468 21.98 10.34 -39.19
C THR A 468 23.36 10.69 -38.66
N THR A 469 24.37 10.69 -39.53
CA THR A 469 25.70 11.19 -39.16
C THR A 469 25.67 12.67 -38.75
N GLU A 470 24.75 13.47 -39.29
CA GLU A 470 24.61 14.90 -38.96
C GLU A 470 23.89 15.15 -37.62
N SER A 471 22.99 14.26 -37.20
CA SER A 471 22.33 14.37 -35.89
C SER A 471 23.28 14.06 -34.73
N GLY A 472 24.31 13.24 -35.02
CA GLY A 472 25.12 12.56 -34.02
C GLY A 472 24.41 11.34 -33.45
N SER A 473 25.13 10.58 -32.63
CA SER A 473 24.60 9.41 -31.93
C SER A 473 23.56 9.81 -30.88
N PRO A 474 22.55 8.95 -30.63
CA PRO A 474 21.52 9.19 -29.63
C PRO A 474 22.14 9.13 -28.22
N ILE A 475 21.65 10.00 -27.34
CA ILE A 475 21.99 10.01 -25.91
C ILE A 475 20.76 9.52 -25.15
N PRO A 476 20.62 8.20 -24.90
CA PRO A 476 19.49 7.66 -24.17
C PRO A 476 19.62 7.92 -22.65
N GLY A 477 18.49 8.13 -21.99
CA GLY A 477 18.41 8.26 -20.54
C GLY A 477 16.97 8.23 -20.02
N GLY A 478 16.82 8.15 -18.70
CA GLY A 478 15.52 8.31 -18.06
C GLY A 478 15.02 9.76 -18.14
N PRO A 479 13.70 10.02 -18.17
CA PRO A 479 13.15 11.36 -18.06
C PRO A 479 13.70 12.13 -16.86
N GLY A 480 13.96 13.42 -17.04
CA GLY A 480 14.54 14.30 -16.01
C GLY A 480 16.04 14.10 -15.72
N THR A 481 16.73 13.20 -16.44
CA THR A 481 18.18 13.03 -16.33
C THR A 481 18.93 13.84 -17.39
N GLY A 482 20.01 14.53 -16.99
CA GLY A 482 20.80 15.37 -17.90
C GLY A 482 19.96 16.49 -18.55
N ASN A 483 19.94 16.54 -19.88
CA ASN A 483 19.17 17.51 -20.66
C ASN A 483 17.80 16.98 -21.13
N LEU A 484 17.34 15.83 -20.59
CA LEU A 484 16.05 15.25 -20.94
C LEU A 484 14.93 15.88 -20.10
N GLY A 485 13.81 16.13 -20.76
CA GLY A 485 12.59 16.61 -20.10
C GLY A 485 11.96 15.55 -19.19
N LEU A 486 11.02 15.99 -18.37
CA LEU A 486 10.15 15.10 -17.62
C LEU A 486 9.05 14.59 -18.56
N VAL A 487 8.38 13.51 -18.17
CA VAL A 487 7.16 13.06 -18.86
C VAL A 487 5.91 13.44 -18.06
N LYS A 488 4.77 13.53 -18.74
CA LYS A 488 3.46 13.75 -18.13
C LYS A 488 2.50 12.72 -18.69
N SER A 489 2.00 11.84 -17.82
CA SER A 489 0.95 10.87 -18.15
C SER A 489 -0.41 11.54 -18.27
N GLY A 490 -1.30 10.96 -19.08
CA GLY A 490 -2.61 11.53 -19.38
C GLY A 490 -2.50 12.86 -20.10
N ALA A 491 -1.52 13.00 -20.99
CA ALA A 491 -1.33 14.22 -21.76
C ALA A 491 -0.73 13.94 -23.13
N LEU A 492 -1.08 14.77 -24.11
CA LEU A 492 -0.47 14.78 -25.43
C LEU A 492 0.16 16.14 -25.70
N GLU A 493 1.24 16.12 -26.46
CA GLU A 493 1.83 17.33 -27.02
C GLU A 493 1.07 17.69 -28.30
N ASP A 494 0.49 18.88 -28.37
CA ASP A 494 -0.13 19.41 -29.58
C ASP A 494 0.93 19.74 -30.64
N SER A 495 0.49 19.92 -31.88
CA SER A 495 1.34 20.50 -32.92
C SER A 495 1.85 21.87 -32.48
N ASN A 496 3.13 22.16 -32.72
CA ASN A 496 3.68 23.49 -32.44
C ASN A 496 3.39 24.52 -33.54
N VAL A 497 2.53 24.17 -34.50
CA VAL A 497 2.11 25.03 -35.61
C VAL A 497 0.99 25.97 -35.16
N ASP A 498 1.22 27.28 -35.28
CA ASP A 498 0.15 28.27 -35.14
C ASP A 498 -0.56 28.47 -36.48
N MET A 499 -1.79 27.95 -36.57
CA MET A 499 -2.61 28.04 -37.80
C MET A 499 -2.84 29.48 -38.26
N THR A 500 -2.93 30.45 -37.34
CA THR A 500 -3.18 31.85 -37.72
C THR A 500 -1.95 32.42 -38.42
N SER A 501 -0.76 32.17 -37.86
CA SER A 501 0.52 32.56 -38.47
C SER A 501 0.71 31.86 -39.82
N GLU A 502 0.45 30.56 -39.91
CA GLU A 502 0.61 29.81 -41.16
C GLU A 502 -0.34 30.29 -42.28
N LEU A 503 -1.58 30.67 -41.95
CA LEU A 503 -2.51 31.23 -42.93
C LEU A 503 -2.04 32.59 -43.47
N VAL A 504 -1.46 33.45 -42.61
CA VAL A 504 -0.87 34.73 -43.05
C VAL A 504 0.37 34.48 -43.91
N ASN A 505 1.22 33.52 -43.53
CA ASN A 505 2.38 33.12 -44.31
C ASN A 505 1.96 32.56 -45.68
N MET A 506 0.87 31.78 -45.74
CA MET A 506 0.31 31.27 -46.99
C MET A 506 -0.10 32.43 -47.92
N ILE A 507 -0.84 33.42 -47.41
CA ILE A 507 -1.25 34.59 -48.20
C ILE A 507 -0.02 35.34 -48.72
N THR A 508 1.01 35.48 -47.90
CA THR A 508 2.26 36.16 -48.27
C THR A 508 3.00 35.39 -49.36
N ALA A 509 3.14 34.07 -49.22
CA ALA A 509 3.76 33.21 -50.22
C ALA A 509 2.97 33.15 -51.54
N GLN A 510 1.63 33.15 -51.48
CA GLN A 510 0.76 33.23 -52.66
C GLN A 510 0.93 34.57 -53.40
N ARG A 511 1.01 35.70 -52.68
CA ARG A 511 1.28 37.01 -53.28
C ARG A 511 2.66 37.06 -53.93
N ALA A 512 3.67 36.49 -53.29
CA ALA A 512 5.02 36.38 -53.86
C ALA A 512 5.02 35.53 -55.15
N TYR A 513 4.31 34.39 -55.14
CA TYR A 513 4.14 33.53 -56.33
C TYR A 513 3.46 34.29 -57.49
N GLN A 514 2.36 35.02 -57.20
CA GLN A 514 1.65 35.83 -58.20
C GLN A 514 2.52 36.97 -58.75
N ALA A 515 3.30 37.65 -57.90
CA ALA A 515 4.21 38.72 -58.32
C ALA A 515 5.33 38.19 -59.23
N ASN A 516 5.91 37.03 -58.89
CA ASN A 516 6.93 36.38 -59.73
C ASN A 516 6.34 35.91 -61.08
N ALA A 517 5.12 35.35 -61.08
CA ALA A 517 4.43 34.98 -62.32
C ALA A 517 4.09 36.19 -63.20
N GLN A 518 3.70 37.33 -62.61
CA GLN A 518 3.45 38.56 -63.35
C GLN A 518 4.73 39.11 -63.99
N SER A 519 5.88 38.98 -63.32
CA SER A 519 7.18 39.36 -63.87
C SER A 519 7.54 38.55 -65.12
N ILE A 520 7.21 37.25 -65.14
CA ILE A 520 7.36 36.39 -66.33
C ILE A 520 6.48 36.91 -67.48
N LYS A 521 5.21 37.23 -67.21
CA LYS A 521 4.30 37.76 -68.24
C LYS A 521 4.79 39.08 -68.84
N THR A 522 5.27 40.00 -68.01
CA THR A 522 5.81 41.27 -68.49
C THR A 522 7.06 41.06 -69.35
N GLN A 523 7.95 40.16 -68.94
CA GLN A 523 9.14 39.83 -69.72
C GLN A 523 8.79 39.19 -71.08
N ASP A 524 7.79 38.30 -71.10
CA ASP A 524 7.27 37.66 -72.31
C ASP A 524 6.64 38.69 -73.27
N GLN A 525 5.85 39.65 -72.75
CA GLN A 525 5.31 40.76 -73.54
C GLN A 525 6.40 41.64 -74.17
N ILE A 526 7.47 41.94 -73.43
CA ILE A 526 8.63 42.67 -73.95
C ILE A 526 9.34 41.87 -75.05
N MET A 527 9.49 40.55 -74.88
CA MET A 527 10.06 39.68 -75.92
C MET A 527 9.18 39.62 -77.17
N GLN A 528 7.86 39.49 -77.02
CA GLN A 528 6.91 39.46 -78.13
C GLN A 528 6.92 40.76 -78.93
N THR A 529 6.96 41.91 -78.25
CA THR A 529 7.09 43.22 -78.91
C THR A 529 8.42 43.36 -79.64
N LEU A 530 9.52 42.85 -79.07
CA LEU A 530 10.83 42.84 -79.72
C LEU A 530 10.88 41.93 -80.95
N VAL A 531 10.19 40.80 -80.93
CA VAL A 531 10.07 39.88 -82.08
C VAL A 531 9.22 40.49 -83.20
N ASN A 532 8.15 41.22 -82.85
CA ASN A 532 7.26 41.89 -83.81
C ASN A 532 7.83 43.21 -84.39
N LEU A 533 9.01 43.65 -83.93
CA LEU A 533 9.74 44.83 -84.44
C LEU A 533 10.65 44.51 -85.65
N ARG A 534 10.56 43.29 -86.21
CA ARG A 534 11.14 42.92 -87.51
C ARG A 534 10.06 42.95 -88.57
#